data_AF-A0A821L693-F1
#
_entry.id   AF-A0A821L693-F1
#
_cell.length_a   1.000
_cell.length_b   1.000
_cell.length_c   1.000
_cell.angle_alpha   90.00
_cell.angle_beta   90.00
_cell.angle_gamma   90.00
#
_symmetry.space_group_name_H-M   'P 1'
#
loop_
_entity.id
_entity.type
_entity.pdbx_description
1 polymer ?
#
loop_
_entity_poly.entity_id
_entity_poly.type
_entity_poly.pdbx_seq_one_letter_code
_entity_poly.pdbx_strand_id
1 'polypeptide(L)' 'MLPKPQRKWPTIEKEALAIYYCVLRMKLYLLGREFTVYTDHCPLRDMQLKPSNNRRVDRISLILQQYNIKQIH' A
#
# COMPACT_ATOMS: atom_id res chain seq x y z
N MET A 1 4.48 11.82 -16.42
CA MET A 1 3.09 12.32 -16.47
C MET A 1 2.14 11.13 -16.36
N LEU A 2 1.29 11.08 -15.32
CA LEU A 2 0.33 9.98 -15.13
C LEU A 2 -0.93 10.22 -16.01
N PRO A 3 -1.52 9.18 -16.64
CA PRO A 3 -2.66 9.32 -17.54
C PRO A 3 -3.96 9.80 -16.86
N LYS A 4 -4.81 10.50 -17.62
CA LYS A 4 -6.00 11.26 -17.19
C LYS A 4 -6.99 10.55 -16.23
N PRO A 5 -7.20 9.22 -16.25
CA PRO A 5 -8.14 8.55 -15.33
C PRO A 5 -7.65 8.52 -13.86
N GLN A 6 -6.34 8.65 -13.64
CA GLN A 6 -5.73 8.49 -12.31
C GLN A 6 -5.79 9.78 -11.49
N ARG A 7 -6.12 10.91 -12.13
CA ARG A 7 -6.15 12.22 -11.48
C ARG A 7 -7.34 12.35 -10.52
N LYS A 8 -8.47 11.70 -10.82
CA LYS A 8 -9.70 11.63 -10.00
C LYS A 8 -9.69 10.55 -8.92
N TRP A 9 -8.59 9.81 -8.74
CA TRP A 9 -8.57 8.80 -7.69
C TRP A 9 -8.53 9.46 -6.31
N PRO A 10 -9.30 8.92 -5.35
CA PRO A 10 -9.22 9.35 -3.97
C PRO A 10 -7.78 9.20 -3.49
N THR A 11 -7.32 10.13 -2.65
CA THR A 11 -5.93 10.21 -2.17
C THR A 11 -5.44 8.86 -1.63
N ILE A 12 -6.35 8.12 -0.97
CA ILE A 12 -6.17 6.76 -0.46
C ILE A 12 -5.71 5.75 -1.54
N GLU A 13 -6.32 5.76 -2.74
CA GLU A 13 -5.94 4.84 -3.82
C GLU A 13 -4.52 5.12 -4.32
N LYS A 14 -4.15 6.40 -4.44
CA LYS A 14 -2.83 6.82 -4.93
C LYS A 14 -1.74 6.42 -3.96
N GLU A 15 -1.98 6.58 -2.67
CA GLU A 15 -1.05 6.17 -1.61
C GLU A 15 -0.87 4.66 -1.57
N ALA A 16 -1.98 3.89 -1.57
CA ALA A 16 -1.91 2.43 -1.60
C ALA A 16 -1.11 1.92 -2.82
N LEU A 17 -1.30 2.54 -3.98
CA LEU A 17 -0.52 2.25 -5.18
C LEU A 17 0.96 2.61 -5.03
N ALA A 18 1.29 3.75 -4.44
CA ALA A 18 2.67 4.15 -4.21
C ALA A 18 3.41 3.13 -3.34
N ILE A 19 2.79 2.69 -2.23
CA ILE A 19 3.33 1.65 -1.36
C ILE A 19 3.50 0.34 -2.12
N TYR A 20 2.48 -0.09 -2.86
CA TYR A 20 2.55 -1.29 -3.68
C TYR A 20 3.74 -1.24 -4.65
N TYR A 21 3.94 -0.11 -5.33
CA TYR A 21 5.07 0.08 -6.24
C TYR A 21 6.42 0.04 -5.53
N CYS A 22 6.55 0.65 -4.35
CA CYS A 22 7.76 0.59 -3.54
C CYS A 22 8.07 -0.85 -3.11
N VAL A 23 7.08 -1.57 -2.57
CA VAL A 23 7.23 -2.97 -2.14
C VAL A 23 7.55 -3.86 -3.34
N LEU A 24 6.92 -3.66 -4.50
CA LEU A 24 7.21 -4.41 -5.71
C LEU A 24 8.67 -4.21 -6.16
N ARG A 25 9.16 -2.97 -6.16
CA ARG A 25 10.55 -2.65 -6.52
C ARG A 25 11.55 -3.25 -5.54
N MET A 26 11.19 -3.29 -4.26
CA MET A 26 12.05 -3.80 -3.20
C MET A 26 11.76 -5.27 -2.84
N LYS A 27 10.89 -5.96 -3.58
CA LYS A 27 10.43 -7.32 -3.27
C LYS A 27 11.57 -8.30 -3.00
N LEU A 28 12.65 -8.24 -3.80
CA LEU A 28 13.83 -9.07 -3.63
C LEU A 28 14.57 -8.84 -2.30
N TYR A 29 14.49 -7.64 -1.73
CA TYR A 29 15.12 -7.28 -0.47
C TYR A 29 14.21 -7.51 0.75
N LEU A 30 12.90 -7.46 0.54
CA LEU A 30 11.87 -7.53 1.59
C LEU A 30 11.34 -8.95 1.79
N LEU A 31 11.55 -9.86 0.83
CA LEU A 31 11.10 -11.24 0.94
C LEU A 31 11.79 -11.94 2.13
N GLY A 32 10.99 -12.36 3.12
CA GLY A 32 11.49 -13.06 4.31
C GLY A 32 12.10 -12.16 5.38
N ARG A 33 12.01 -10.83 5.25
CA ARG A 33 12.45 -9.89 6.29
C ARG A 33 11.30 -9.01 6.76
N GLU A 34 11.36 -8.66 8.03
CA GLU A 34 10.48 -7.64 8.60
C GLU A 34 11.04 -6.26 8.26
N PHE A 35 10.17 -5.35 7.83
CA PHE A 35 10.57 -4.00 7.48
C PHE A 35 9.55 -2.98 7.95
N THR A 36 10.03 -1.75 8.10
CA THR A 36 9.18 -0.63 8.49
C THR A 36 8.83 0.23 7.29
N VAL A 37 7.55 0.55 7.13
CA VAL A 37 7.10 1.56 6.17
C VAL A 37 6.71 2.81 6.97
N TYR A 38 7.36 3.93 6.65
CA TYR A 38 7.00 5.24 7.14
C TYR A 38 6.12 5.92 6.09
N THR A 39 4.88 6.24 6.45
CA THR A 39 3.96 7.01 5.61
C THR A 39 3.37 8.15 6.42
N ASP A 40 3.39 9.36 5.84
CA ASP A 40 2.79 10.57 6.41
C ASP A 40 1.25 10.49 6.44
N HIS A 41 0.69 9.68 5.56
CA HIS A 41 -0.74 9.46 5.46
C HIS A 41 -1.07 7.97 5.69
N CYS A 42 -2.10 7.70 6.50
CA CYS A 42 -2.28 6.44 7.23
C CYS A 42 -3.37 5.48 6.66
N PRO A 43 -3.69 5.41 5.35
CA PRO A 43 -4.75 4.52 4.90
C PRO A 43 -4.38 3.04 5.00
N LEU A 44 -3.09 2.69 5.12
CA LEU A 44 -2.65 1.31 5.36
C LEU A 44 -3.16 0.74 6.68
N ARG A 45 -3.24 1.57 7.72
CA ARG A 45 -3.75 1.17 9.04
C ARG A 45 -5.21 0.77 8.90
N ASP A 46 -6.00 1.59 8.22
CA ASP A 46 -7.41 1.31 7.97
C ASP A 46 -7.60 0.15 6.99
N MET A 47 -6.71 -0.05 6.00
CA MET A 47 -6.75 -1.20 5.07
C MET A 47 -6.48 -2.56 5.72
N GLN A 48 -5.70 -2.60 6.79
CA GLN A 48 -5.48 -3.84 7.56
C GLN A 48 -6.64 -4.12 8.52
N LEU A 49 -7.29 -3.07 9.04
CA LEU A 49 -8.38 -3.19 10.02
C LEU A 49 -9.77 -3.34 9.39
N LYS A 50 -10.02 -2.77 8.20
CA LYS A 50 -11.31 -2.81 7.52
C LYS A 50 -11.16 -3.06 6.02
N PRO A 51 -11.95 -3.98 5.44
CA PRO A 51 -12.06 -4.10 3.99
C PRO A 51 -12.60 -2.77 3.44
N SER A 52 -11.90 -2.25 2.44
CA SER A 52 -12.31 -0.99 1.80
C SER A 52 -13.44 -1.27 0.81
N ASN A 53 -14.25 -0.27 0.45
CA ASN A 53 -15.25 -0.42 -0.61
C ASN A 53 -14.61 -0.51 -2.02
N ASN A 54 -13.29 -0.72 -2.10
CA ASN A 54 -12.51 -0.54 -3.30
C ASN A 54 -11.62 -1.76 -3.57
N ARG A 55 -12.06 -2.58 -4.53
CA ARG A 55 -11.47 -3.88 -4.85
C ARG A 55 -9.97 -3.85 -5.23
N ARG A 56 -9.43 -2.70 -5.60
CA ARG A 56 -7.99 -2.52 -5.88
C ARG A 56 -7.18 -2.39 -4.58
N VAL A 57 -7.69 -1.58 -3.67
CA VAL A 57 -7.12 -1.33 -2.35
C VAL A 57 -7.11 -2.66 -1.57
N ASP A 58 -8.19 -3.43 -1.61
CA ASP A 58 -8.23 -4.75 -0.95
C ASP A 58 -7.20 -5.74 -1.51
N ARG A 59 -6.98 -5.74 -2.83
CA ARG A 59 -5.92 -6.57 -3.45
C ARG A 59 -4.53 -6.16 -2.98
N ILE A 60 -4.28 -4.85 -2.90
CA ILE A 60 -3.00 -4.34 -2.39
C ILE A 60 -2.85 -4.72 -0.91
N SER A 61 -3.90 -4.58 -0.09
CA SER A 61 -3.89 -4.99 1.31
C SER A 61 -3.55 -6.47 1.47
N LEU A 62 -4.17 -7.36 0.68
CA LEU A 62 -3.89 -8.79 0.71
C LEU A 62 -2.43 -9.12 0.33
N ILE A 63 -1.86 -8.41 -0.65
CA ILE A 63 -0.45 -8.59 -1.03
C ILE A 63 0.46 -8.09 0.10
N LEU A 64 0.12 -6.96 0.73
CA LEU A 64 0.89 -6.38 1.82
C LEU A 64 0.82 -7.23 3.09
N GLN A 65 -0.28 -7.94 3.35
CA GLN A 65 -0.41 -8.92 4.44
C GLN A 65 0.57 -10.10 4.30
N GLN A 66 1.08 -10.38 3.10
CA GLN A 66 2.11 -11.41 2.90
C GLN A 66 3.49 -10.97 3.37
N TYR A 67 3.68 -9.67 3.62
CA TYR A 67 4.93 -9.10 4.10
C TYR A 67 4.80 -8.73 5.58
N ASN A 68 5.88 -8.92 6.34
CA ASN A 68 5.92 -8.55 7.75
C ASN A 68 6.21 -7.04 7.88
N ILE A 69 5.20 -6.23 7.59
CA ILE A 69 5.30 -4.76 7.60
C ILE A 69 5.00 -4.24 9.00
N LYS A 70 5.99 -3.63 9.65
CA LYS A 70 5.77 -2.79 10.82
C LYS A 70 5.50 -1.37 10.36
N GLN A 71 4.43 -0.75 10.86
CA GLN A 71 4.12 0.65 10.56
C GLN A 71 4.69 1.49 11.70
N ILE A 72 5.52 2.49 11.38
CA ILE A 72 5.98 3.50 12.33
C ILE A 72 5.51 4.85 11.80
N HIS A 73 4.79 5.59 12.64
CA HIS A 73 4.29 6.94 12.37
C HIS A 73 5.39 7.97 12.64
#